data_AF-A0AAQ3QXP8-F1
#
_entry.id   AF-A0AAQ3QXP8-F1
#
_cell.length_a   1.000
_cell.length_b   1.000
_cell.length_c   1.000
_cell.angle_alpha   90.00
_cell.angle_beta   90.00
_cell.angle_gamma   90.00
#
_symmetry.space_group_name_H-M   'P 1'
#
loop_
_entity.id
_entity.type
_entity.pdbx_description
1 polymer ?
#
loop_
_entity_poly.entity_id
_entity_poly.type
_entity_poly.pdbx_seq_one_letter_code
_entity_poly.pdbx_strand_id
1 'polypeptide(L)'
;MKTSQLREPSGIRPRPSHFIVLKKMSTEFEIYPTSPRIPTFGEVIDLAYPRIVSFLKEFDINFSEKMVFDVRTSEHKSLELARDALFDWKGEGYVWFFYEDICGGTDAYCESIEESDIECWTEESEENERIKERLPELQKSFEIGHYWDFRRSAGQPAIINLSYGFLAAATAELTDGIIHSWDSAWDYERLPCKCDVMYEHWFRSEDALNEDKGEWYTRCIEGIRNENKIRTSRDQERLTPSQHSSFRE
;
A
#
# COMPACT_ATOMS: atom_id res chain seq x y z
N MET A 1 66.89 3.20 -17.00
CA MET A 1 65.73 2.87 -17.88
C MET A 1 64.96 1.72 -17.25
N LYS A 2 63.67 1.99 -16.93
CA LYS A 2 62.53 1.08 -16.70
C LYS A 2 62.69 -0.09 -15.71
N THR A 3 62.35 0.10 -14.43
CA THR A 3 61.01 0.04 -13.75
C THR A 3 60.62 -1.34 -13.26
N SER A 4 60.76 -1.51 -11.94
CA SER A 4 60.21 -2.57 -11.11
C SER A 4 58.69 -2.50 -11.03
N GLN A 5 58.02 -3.64 -11.19
CA GLN A 5 56.59 -3.77 -10.88
C GLN A 5 56.43 -3.92 -9.36
N LEU A 6 55.91 -2.86 -8.73
CA LEU A 6 55.35 -2.90 -7.39
C LEU A 6 53.94 -3.48 -7.47
N ARG A 7 53.66 -4.47 -6.60
CA ARG A 7 52.31 -4.98 -6.35
C ARG A 7 51.51 -3.89 -5.65
N GLU A 8 50.37 -3.52 -6.23
CA GLU A 8 49.39 -2.69 -5.53
C GLU A 8 48.63 -3.53 -4.48
N PRO A 9 48.38 -2.99 -3.27
CA PRO A 9 47.55 -3.66 -2.30
C PRO A 9 46.08 -3.63 -2.73
N SER A 10 45.42 -4.77 -2.54
CA SER A 10 43.99 -5.00 -2.67
C SER A 10 43.17 -3.81 -2.17
N GLY A 11 42.45 -3.17 -3.09
CA GLY A 11 41.43 -2.18 -2.77
C GLY A 11 40.37 -2.81 -1.87
N ILE A 12 40.37 -2.39 -0.60
CA ILE A 12 39.24 -2.53 0.31
C ILE A 12 38.09 -1.74 -0.35
N ARG A 13 37.12 -2.46 -0.91
CA ARG A 13 35.87 -1.82 -1.34
C ARG A 13 35.22 -1.22 -0.09
N PRO A 14 34.82 0.06 -0.09
CA PRO A 14 34.10 0.63 1.03
C PRO A 14 32.77 -0.11 1.18
N ARG A 15 32.44 -0.50 2.41
CA ARG A 15 31.14 -1.05 2.79
C ARG A 15 30.05 -0.01 2.48
N PRO A 16 28.85 -0.41 2.04
CA PRO A 16 27.70 0.49 1.99
C PRO A 16 27.16 0.68 3.41
N SER A 17 27.93 1.36 4.27
CA SER A 17 27.40 1.94 5.50
C SER A 17 26.87 3.33 5.15
N HIS A 18 25.57 3.53 5.40
CA HIS A 18 24.72 4.68 5.07
C HIS A 18 23.92 4.50 3.76
N PHE A 19 22.82 3.76 3.87
CA PHE A 19 21.60 4.20 3.19
C PHE A 19 21.37 5.65 3.59
N ILE A 20 21.68 6.57 2.68
CA ILE A 20 21.11 7.90 2.70
C ILE A 20 19.60 7.65 2.62
N VAL A 21 18.87 7.94 3.69
CA VAL A 21 17.41 8.10 3.64
C VAL A 21 17.18 9.30 2.72
N LEU A 22 17.20 9.05 1.41
CA LEU A 22 16.51 9.89 0.45
C LEU A 22 15.09 9.93 0.98
N LYS A 23 14.58 11.13 1.23
CA LYS A 23 13.19 11.34 1.61
C LYS A 23 12.32 10.80 0.47
N LYS A 24 12.03 9.50 0.51
CA LYS A 24 11.16 8.81 -0.44
C LYS A 24 9.83 9.55 -0.34
N MET A 25 9.36 10.11 -1.46
CA MET A 25 8.10 10.85 -1.52
C MET A 25 6.90 9.89 -1.61
N SER A 26 7.12 8.61 -1.36
CA SER A 26 6.14 7.53 -1.31
C SER A 26 6.55 6.47 -0.30
N THR A 27 5.57 5.67 0.10
CA THR A 27 5.80 4.42 0.84
C THR A 27 5.01 3.29 0.19
N GLU A 28 5.53 2.08 0.27
CA GLU A 28 5.12 0.93 -0.54
C GLU A 28 4.86 -0.31 0.33
N PHE A 29 3.83 -1.07 -0.01
CA PHE A 29 3.60 -2.42 0.50
C PHE A 29 3.65 -3.42 -0.64
N GLU A 30 4.55 -4.38 -0.53
CA GLU A 30 4.72 -5.46 -1.49
C GLU A 30 4.02 -6.73 -0.99
N ILE A 31 3.30 -7.40 -1.89
CA ILE A 31 2.53 -8.60 -1.62
C ILE A 31 3.09 -9.71 -2.50
N TYR A 32 3.79 -10.64 -1.86
CA TYR A 32 4.39 -11.81 -2.47
C TYR A 32 3.41 -13.00 -2.37
N PRO A 33 2.66 -13.33 -3.44
CA PRO A 33 1.70 -14.44 -3.40
C PRO A 33 2.35 -15.77 -3.07
N THR A 34 1.67 -16.63 -2.32
CA THR A 34 2.14 -18.01 -2.11
C THR A 34 1.22 -19.05 -2.77
N SER A 35 0.16 -18.58 -3.42
CA SER A 35 -0.78 -19.32 -4.24
C SER A 35 -0.79 -18.75 -5.66
N PRO A 36 -0.87 -19.58 -6.73
CA PRO A 36 -0.90 -19.12 -8.11
C PRO A 36 -2.25 -18.48 -8.52
N ARG A 37 -3.19 -18.33 -7.57
CA ARG A 37 -4.48 -17.70 -7.82
C ARG A 37 -4.26 -16.20 -8.06
N ILE A 38 -4.80 -15.71 -9.18
CA ILE A 38 -4.94 -14.27 -9.44
C ILE A 38 -6.38 -13.89 -9.07
N PRO A 39 -6.60 -12.99 -8.08
CA PRO A 39 -7.94 -12.51 -7.76
C PRO A 39 -8.48 -11.60 -8.85
N THR A 40 -9.75 -11.23 -8.79
CA THR A 40 -10.33 -10.17 -9.61
C THR A 40 -10.23 -8.81 -8.93
N PHE A 41 -10.31 -7.71 -9.69
CA PHE A 41 -10.39 -6.36 -9.13
C PHE A 41 -11.55 -6.21 -8.12
N GLY A 42 -12.69 -6.83 -8.45
CA GLY A 42 -13.87 -6.86 -7.61
C GLY A 42 -13.62 -7.55 -6.28
N GLU A 43 -12.97 -8.72 -6.28
CA GLU A 43 -12.64 -9.44 -5.04
C GLU A 43 -11.73 -8.63 -4.12
N VAL A 44 -10.71 -7.94 -4.65
CA VAL A 44 -9.81 -7.10 -3.85
C VAL A 44 -10.61 -5.98 -3.17
N ILE A 45 -11.47 -5.27 -3.92
CA ILE A 45 -12.29 -4.18 -3.38
C ILE A 45 -13.33 -4.71 -2.39
N ASP A 46 -14.01 -5.80 -2.72
CA ASP A 46 -15.08 -6.39 -1.91
C ASP A 46 -14.57 -6.97 -0.60
N LEU A 47 -13.29 -7.32 -0.53
CA LEU A 47 -12.63 -7.72 0.71
C LEU A 47 -12.08 -6.53 1.50
N ALA A 48 -11.41 -5.58 0.84
CA ALA A 48 -10.79 -4.44 1.50
C ALA A 48 -11.82 -3.43 2.06
N TYR A 49 -12.81 -3.05 1.24
CA TYR A 49 -13.71 -1.94 1.55
C TYR A 49 -14.57 -2.18 2.81
N PRO A 50 -15.22 -3.35 2.99
CA PRO A 50 -15.98 -3.61 4.22
C PRO A 50 -15.10 -3.59 5.48
N ARG A 51 -13.84 -4.00 5.38
CA ARG A 51 -12.88 -3.96 6.49
C ARG A 51 -12.48 -2.53 6.85
N ILE A 52 -12.22 -1.68 5.85
CA ILE A 52 -11.97 -0.24 6.04
C ILE A 52 -13.16 0.42 6.74
N VAL A 53 -14.38 0.17 6.25
CA VAL A 53 -15.61 0.73 6.85
C VAL A 53 -15.80 0.22 8.28
N SER A 54 -15.52 -1.05 8.54
CA SER A 54 -15.64 -1.63 9.89
C SER A 54 -14.62 -1.03 10.86
N PHE A 55 -13.37 -0.89 10.43
CA PHE A 55 -12.32 -0.22 11.19
C PHE A 55 -12.70 1.22 11.53
N LEU A 56 -13.20 2.00 10.57
CA LEU A 56 -13.62 3.39 10.80
C LEU A 56 -14.80 3.51 11.77
N LYS A 57 -15.70 2.54 11.78
CA LYS A 57 -16.82 2.49 12.74
C LYS A 57 -16.35 2.36 14.18
N GLU A 58 -15.23 1.70 14.45
CA GLU A 58 -14.65 1.63 15.80
C GLU A 58 -14.26 3.01 16.35
N PHE A 59 -14.07 3.99 15.46
CA PHE A 59 -13.76 5.39 15.79
C PHE A 59 -14.98 6.33 15.65
N ASP A 60 -16.20 5.77 15.59
CA ASP A 60 -17.46 6.47 15.35
C ASP A 60 -17.49 7.26 14.02
N ILE A 61 -16.78 6.78 13.00
CA ILE A 61 -16.76 7.38 11.66
C ILE A 61 -17.66 6.56 10.74
N ASN A 62 -18.85 7.10 10.43
CA ASN A 62 -19.74 6.53 9.43
C ASN A 62 -19.28 6.92 8.03
N PHE A 63 -18.39 6.10 7.45
CA PHE A 63 -17.86 6.29 6.11
C PHE A 63 -18.67 5.49 5.08
N SER A 64 -19.07 6.13 3.97
CA SER A 64 -19.95 5.54 2.95
C SER A 64 -19.53 5.85 1.51
N GLU A 65 -18.35 6.44 1.32
CA GLU A 65 -17.85 6.78 -0.01
C GLU A 65 -17.53 5.51 -0.78
N LYS A 66 -17.90 5.48 -2.07
CA LYS A 66 -17.68 4.31 -2.90
C LYS A 66 -16.23 4.26 -3.36
N MET A 67 -15.54 3.16 -3.04
CA MET A 67 -14.23 2.85 -3.60
C MET A 67 -14.39 2.34 -5.03
N VAL A 68 -13.57 2.88 -5.93
CA VAL A 68 -13.49 2.53 -7.34
C VAL A 68 -12.04 2.38 -7.76
N PHE A 69 -11.82 1.82 -8.94
CA PHE A 69 -10.50 1.72 -9.54
C PHE A 69 -10.53 2.17 -11.00
N ASP A 70 -9.37 2.54 -11.49
CA ASP A 70 -9.10 2.84 -12.90
C ASP A 70 -7.73 2.26 -13.24
N VAL A 71 -7.59 1.57 -14.37
CA VAL A 71 -6.27 1.09 -14.81
C VAL A 71 -5.70 2.10 -15.79
N ARG A 72 -4.51 2.58 -15.54
CA ARG A 72 -3.88 3.65 -16.31
C ARG A 72 -2.62 3.16 -16.97
N THR A 73 -2.48 3.39 -18.27
CA THR A 73 -1.23 3.14 -18.98
C THR A 73 -0.11 4.07 -18.49
N SER A 74 1.13 3.80 -18.92
CA SER A 74 2.27 4.71 -18.70
C SER A 74 2.07 6.12 -19.28
N GLU A 75 1.15 6.28 -20.24
CA GLU A 75 0.74 7.58 -20.80
C GLU A 75 -0.44 8.21 -20.02
N HIS A 76 -0.80 7.66 -18.86
CA HIS A 76 -1.94 8.05 -18.02
C HIS A 76 -3.30 7.97 -18.72
N LYS A 77 -3.43 7.10 -19.73
CA LYS A 77 -4.74 6.81 -20.37
C LYS A 77 -5.47 5.75 -19.58
N SER A 78 -6.74 6.00 -19.28
CA SER A 78 -7.64 5.04 -18.64
C SER A 78 -7.94 3.87 -19.57
N LEU A 79 -7.85 2.65 -19.03
CA LEU A 79 -8.27 1.39 -19.61
C LEU A 79 -9.53 0.96 -18.86
N GLU A 80 -10.65 0.86 -19.57
CA GLU A 80 -11.90 0.37 -19.01
C GLU A 80 -11.81 -1.14 -18.77
N LEU A 81 -11.45 -1.54 -17.55
CA LEU A 81 -11.54 -2.92 -17.09
C LEU A 81 -12.75 -3.12 -16.19
N ALA A 82 -13.44 -4.24 -16.38
CA ALA A 82 -14.56 -4.64 -15.54
C ALA A 82 -14.08 -5.18 -14.19
N ARG A 83 -14.96 -5.14 -13.18
CA ARG A 83 -14.66 -5.65 -11.83
C ARG A 83 -14.32 -7.14 -11.82
N ASP A 84 -14.87 -7.93 -12.73
CA ASP A 84 -14.62 -9.37 -12.87
C ASP A 84 -13.36 -9.69 -13.68
N ALA A 85 -12.66 -8.69 -14.21
CA ALA A 85 -11.33 -8.88 -14.78
C ALA A 85 -10.35 -9.33 -13.70
N LEU A 86 -9.41 -10.19 -14.08
CA LEU A 86 -8.31 -10.60 -13.23
C LEU A 86 -7.47 -9.39 -12.84
N PHE A 87 -6.97 -9.39 -11.61
CA PHE A 87 -6.07 -8.40 -11.03
C PHE A 87 -4.63 -8.60 -11.54
N ASP A 88 -4.53 -8.72 -12.86
CA ASP A 88 -3.34 -8.85 -13.67
C ASP A 88 -3.59 -8.02 -14.95
N TRP A 89 -2.96 -6.85 -15.01
CA TRP A 89 -3.01 -5.95 -16.17
C TRP A 89 -1.72 -6.02 -16.99
N LYS A 90 -0.95 -7.11 -16.84
CA LYS A 90 0.20 -7.46 -17.68
C LYS A 90 1.28 -6.38 -17.78
N GLY A 91 1.47 -5.60 -16.72
CA GLY A 91 2.48 -4.55 -16.65
C GLY A 91 2.21 -3.33 -17.55
N GLU A 92 1.02 -3.21 -18.17
CA GLU A 92 0.66 -2.03 -18.96
C GLU A 92 0.20 -0.88 -18.04
N GLY A 93 1.12 -0.35 -17.25
CA GLY A 93 0.90 0.78 -16.34
C GLY A 93 0.50 0.36 -14.92
N TYR A 94 -0.46 1.07 -14.31
CA TYR A 94 -0.78 0.93 -12.89
C TYR A 94 -2.29 1.01 -12.62
N VAL A 95 -2.72 0.40 -11.53
CA VAL A 95 -4.10 0.53 -11.04
C VAL A 95 -4.18 1.72 -10.09
N TRP A 96 -5.17 2.57 -10.27
CA TRP A 96 -5.45 3.70 -9.41
C TRP A 96 -6.72 3.43 -8.59
N PHE A 97 -6.57 3.14 -7.30
CA PHE A 97 -7.68 3.00 -6.36
C PHE A 97 -8.02 4.35 -5.72
N PHE A 98 -9.29 4.74 -5.77
CA PHE A 98 -9.75 6.02 -5.23
C PHE A 98 -11.20 5.95 -4.76
N TYR A 99 -11.67 7.03 -4.14
CA TYR A 99 -13.08 7.20 -3.79
C TYR A 99 -13.68 8.30 -4.66
N GLU A 100 -14.88 8.10 -5.19
CA GLU A 100 -15.48 8.97 -6.23
C GLU A 100 -15.47 10.48 -5.87
N ASP A 101 -15.66 10.82 -4.60
CA ASP A 101 -15.71 12.21 -4.10
C ASP A 101 -14.48 12.64 -3.28
N ILE A 102 -13.36 11.91 -3.40
CA ILE A 102 -12.10 12.22 -2.68
C ILE A 102 -10.97 12.41 -3.66
N CYS A 103 -10.36 13.60 -3.66
CA CYS A 103 -9.15 13.85 -4.43
C CYS A 103 -7.98 13.08 -3.82
N GLY A 104 -7.42 12.13 -4.58
CA GLY A 104 -6.31 11.30 -4.14
C GLY A 104 -6.56 9.83 -4.42
N GLY A 105 -5.60 8.99 -4.09
CA GLY A 105 -5.68 7.56 -4.35
C GLY A 105 -4.36 6.85 -4.13
N THR A 106 -4.42 5.54 -4.31
CA THR A 106 -3.28 4.64 -4.23
C THR A 106 -3.05 4.00 -5.57
N ASP A 107 -1.80 4.04 -6.01
CA ASP A 107 -1.32 3.31 -7.15
C ASP A 107 -0.95 1.88 -6.75
N ALA A 108 -1.29 0.91 -7.60
CA ALA A 108 -0.82 -0.45 -7.48
C ALA A 108 -0.13 -0.91 -8.76
N TYR A 109 0.95 -1.68 -8.60
CA TYR A 109 1.79 -2.26 -9.65
C TYR A 109 1.74 -3.78 -9.55
N CYS A 110 1.96 -4.47 -10.67
CA CYS A 110 2.14 -5.92 -10.73
C CYS A 110 3.49 -6.14 -11.39
N GLU A 111 4.48 -6.44 -10.57
CA GLU A 111 5.89 -6.47 -10.95
C GLU A 111 6.36 -7.92 -11.09
N SER A 112 7.27 -8.15 -12.04
CA SER A 112 7.94 -9.44 -12.17
C SER A 112 8.98 -9.59 -11.06
N ILE A 113 9.17 -10.83 -10.59
CA ILE A 113 10.28 -11.15 -9.68
C ILE A 113 11.51 -11.46 -10.53
N GLU A 114 12.56 -10.68 -10.32
CA GLU A 114 13.85 -10.82 -10.98
C GLU A 114 14.87 -11.54 -10.08
N GLU A 115 15.99 -11.99 -10.66
CA GLU A 115 17.07 -12.66 -9.90
C GLU A 115 17.61 -11.78 -8.77
N SER A 116 17.70 -10.47 -9.01
CA SER A 116 18.13 -9.50 -7.99
C SER A 116 17.20 -9.43 -6.79
N ASP A 117 15.88 -9.63 -6.98
CA ASP A 117 14.93 -9.61 -5.87
C ASP A 117 15.16 -10.84 -4.98
N ILE A 118 15.40 -12.00 -5.59
CA ILE A 118 15.71 -13.26 -4.90
C ILE A 118 17.02 -13.14 -4.13
N GLU A 119 18.05 -12.53 -4.73
CA GLU A 119 19.33 -12.25 -4.06
C GLU A 119 19.11 -11.34 -2.85
N CYS A 120 18.38 -10.22 -2.99
CA CYS A 120 18.08 -9.31 -1.90
C CYS A 120 17.35 -10.00 -0.73
N TRP A 121 16.31 -10.79 -1.02
CA TRP A 121 15.60 -11.54 0.01
C TRP A 121 16.49 -12.59 0.70
N THR A 122 17.38 -13.23 -0.05
CA THR A 122 18.30 -14.22 0.50
C THR A 122 19.33 -13.57 1.42
N GLU A 123 19.95 -12.48 0.99
CA GLU A 123 20.91 -11.71 1.79
C GLU A 123 20.25 -11.17 3.08
N GLU A 124 19.08 -10.54 2.97
CA GLU A 124 18.37 -10.01 4.13
C GLU A 124 17.97 -11.13 5.12
N SER A 125 17.66 -12.33 4.62
CA SER A 125 17.37 -13.49 5.48
C SER A 125 18.56 -13.97 6.31
N GLU A 126 19.79 -13.65 5.93
CA GLU A 126 20.98 -14.01 6.71
C GLU A 126 21.09 -13.18 8.00
N GLU A 127 20.55 -11.95 7.97
CA GLU A 127 20.63 -10.98 9.06
C GLU A 127 19.29 -10.81 9.82
N ASN A 128 18.17 -11.21 9.23
CA ASN A 128 16.82 -11.04 9.77
C ASN A 128 16.08 -12.37 9.95
N GLU A 129 15.97 -12.83 11.21
CA GLU A 129 15.33 -14.11 11.53
C GLU A 129 13.86 -14.19 11.12
N ARG A 130 13.10 -13.08 11.13
CA ARG A 130 11.70 -13.09 10.68
C ARG A 130 11.60 -13.35 9.18
N ILE A 131 12.51 -12.76 8.40
CA ILE A 131 12.58 -12.99 6.96
C ILE A 131 13.01 -14.43 6.69
N LYS A 132 14.01 -14.92 7.40
CA LYS A 132 14.47 -16.32 7.32
C LYS A 132 13.37 -17.33 7.62
N GLU A 133 12.55 -17.09 8.64
CA GLU A 133 11.40 -17.95 8.96
C GLU A 133 10.35 -17.98 7.83
N ARG A 134 10.20 -16.88 7.10
CA ARG A 134 9.25 -16.76 5.97
C ARG A 134 9.85 -17.09 4.61
N LEU A 135 11.16 -17.27 4.51
CA LEU A 135 11.85 -17.56 3.25
C LEU A 135 11.24 -18.75 2.48
N PRO A 136 10.84 -19.88 3.12
CA PRO A 136 10.17 -20.97 2.40
C PRO A 136 8.83 -20.59 1.77
N GLU A 137 8.12 -19.62 2.35
CA GLU A 137 6.87 -19.09 1.78
C GLU A 137 7.16 -18.11 0.64
N LEU A 138 8.15 -17.24 0.81
CA LEU A 138 8.62 -16.31 -0.23
C LEU A 138 9.16 -17.06 -1.47
N GLN A 139 9.83 -18.19 -1.27
CA GLN A 139 10.29 -19.05 -2.37
C GLN A 139 9.14 -19.51 -3.28
N LYS A 140 7.94 -19.74 -2.74
CA LYS A 140 6.76 -20.03 -3.57
C LYS A 140 6.38 -18.85 -4.45
N SER A 141 6.50 -17.63 -3.92
CA SER A 141 6.29 -16.41 -4.71
C SER A 141 7.31 -16.29 -5.83
N PHE A 142 8.57 -16.63 -5.57
CA PHE A 142 9.63 -16.60 -6.59
C PHE A 142 9.32 -17.56 -7.75
N GLU A 143 8.74 -18.73 -7.46
CA GLU A 143 8.27 -19.68 -8.49
C GLU A 143 7.03 -19.15 -9.25
N ILE A 144 6.17 -18.38 -8.59
CA ILE A 144 5.01 -17.71 -9.21
C ILE A 144 5.45 -16.55 -10.12
N GLY A 145 6.56 -15.91 -9.80
CA GLY A 145 7.28 -14.98 -10.68
C GLY A 145 6.73 -13.55 -10.72
N HIS A 146 5.80 -13.18 -9.82
CA HIS A 146 5.32 -11.81 -9.69
C HIS A 146 4.95 -11.46 -8.24
N TYR A 147 4.84 -10.17 -7.96
CA TYR A 147 4.29 -9.60 -6.74
C TYR A 147 3.46 -8.36 -7.07
N TRP A 148 2.58 -7.95 -6.14
CA TRP A 148 1.90 -6.66 -6.25
C TRP A 148 2.58 -5.64 -5.34
N ASP A 149 2.72 -4.41 -5.80
CA ASP A 149 3.15 -3.28 -4.98
C ASP A 149 2.01 -2.28 -4.84
N PHE A 150 1.65 -1.90 -3.62
CA PHE A 150 0.70 -0.83 -3.31
C PHE A 150 1.45 0.37 -2.78
N ARG A 151 1.45 1.42 -3.58
CA ARG A 151 2.14 2.67 -3.30
C ARG A 151 1.17 3.75 -2.87
N ARG A 152 1.62 4.57 -1.92
CA ARG A 152 1.01 5.89 -1.66
C ARG A 152 2.04 6.99 -1.80
N SER A 153 1.63 8.10 -2.38
CA SER A 153 2.45 9.32 -2.41
C SER A 153 2.31 10.14 -1.12
N ALA A 154 3.31 10.94 -0.80
CA ALA A 154 3.25 11.90 0.30
C ALA A 154 2.14 12.95 0.06
N GLY A 155 1.46 13.35 1.13
CA GLY A 155 0.40 14.36 1.07
C GLY A 155 -0.97 13.85 0.61
N GLN A 156 -1.13 12.55 0.42
CA GLN A 156 -2.45 11.95 0.16
C GLN A 156 -3.40 12.14 1.36
N PRO A 157 -4.72 12.20 1.12
CA PRO A 157 -5.72 12.28 2.19
C PRO A 157 -5.57 11.15 3.20
N ALA A 158 -5.96 11.41 4.44
CA ALA A 158 -5.83 10.44 5.53
C ALA A 158 -6.54 9.11 5.25
N ILE A 159 -7.68 9.13 4.57
CA ILE A 159 -8.39 7.91 4.17
C ILE A 159 -7.60 7.07 3.16
N ILE A 160 -6.82 7.70 2.27
CA ILE A 160 -5.95 6.99 1.32
C ILE A 160 -4.77 6.36 2.07
N ASN A 161 -4.19 7.09 3.02
CA ASN A 161 -3.14 6.57 3.90
C ASN A 161 -3.60 5.35 4.71
N LEU A 162 -4.88 5.28 5.09
CA LEU A 162 -5.47 4.10 5.72
C LEU A 162 -5.69 2.97 4.69
N SER A 163 -6.32 3.31 3.57
CA SER A 163 -6.90 2.33 2.64
C SER A 163 -5.85 1.48 1.93
N TYR A 164 -4.68 2.02 1.59
CA TYR A 164 -3.67 1.26 0.83
C TYR A 164 -3.14 0.05 1.60
N GLY A 165 -3.04 0.13 2.93
CA GLY A 165 -2.69 -1.02 3.76
C GLY A 165 -3.79 -2.08 3.79
N PHE A 166 -5.08 -1.69 3.80
CA PHE A 166 -6.19 -2.65 3.72
C PHE A 166 -6.30 -3.32 2.34
N LEU A 167 -5.95 -2.60 1.27
CA LEU A 167 -5.85 -3.15 -0.08
C LEU A 167 -4.71 -4.18 -0.18
N ALA A 168 -3.54 -3.86 0.40
CA ALA A 168 -2.43 -4.79 0.50
C ALA A 168 -2.81 -6.06 1.29
N ALA A 169 -3.42 -5.89 2.46
CA ALA A 169 -3.88 -7.00 3.29
C ALA A 169 -4.94 -7.87 2.60
N ALA A 170 -5.88 -7.27 1.87
CA ALA A 170 -6.89 -8.01 1.11
C ALA A 170 -6.27 -8.83 -0.04
N THR A 171 -5.30 -8.24 -0.75
CA THR A 171 -4.58 -8.94 -1.80
C THR A 171 -3.80 -10.12 -1.22
N ALA A 172 -3.15 -9.94 -0.07
CA ALA A 172 -2.48 -11.02 0.65
C ALA A 172 -3.46 -12.11 1.14
N GLU A 173 -4.63 -11.75 1.67
CA GLU A 173 -5.65 -12.73 2.09
C GLU A 173 -6.13 -13.59 0.90
N LEU A 174 -6.36 -12.97 -0.27
CA LEU A 174 -6.85 -13.66 -1.47
C LEU A 174 -5.80 -14.59 -2.11
N THR A 175 -4.52 -14.35 -1.85
CA THR A 175 -3.39 -15.03 -2.50
C THR A 175 -2.52 -15.83 -1.52
N ASP A 176 -2.94 -15.92 -0.25
CA ASP A 176 -2.13 -16.41 0.87
C ASP A 176 -0.73 -15.75 0.91
N GLY A 177 -0.68 -14.48 0.50
CA GLY A 177 0.55 -13.74 0.26
C GLY A 177 1.24 -13.28 1.54
N ILE A 178 2.54 -12.97 1.40
CA ILE A 178 3.37 -12.33 2.41
C ILE A 178 3.46 -10.84 2.10
N ILE A 179 3.20 -10.01 3.11
CA ILE A 179 3.27 -8.55 3.03
C ILE A 179 4.63 -8.09 3.54
N HIS A 180 5.30 -7.23 2.79
CA HIS A 180 6.55 -6.59 3.19
C HIS A 180 6.58 -5.10 2.79
N SER A 181 7.55 -4.36 3.33
CA SER A 181 7.84 -2.99 2.92
C SER A 181 9.30 -2.68 3.21
N TRP A 182 10.04 -2.33 2.15
CA TRP A 182 11.45 -1.93 2.26
C TRP A 182 11.64 -0.48 2.70
N ASP A 183 10.60 0.36 2.63
CA ASP A 183 10.71 1.80 2.83
C ASP A 183 10.02 2.31 4.10
N SER A 184 9.84 1.42 5.07
CA SER A 184 9.24 1.75 6.37
C SER A 184 7.81 2.31 6.23
N ALA A 185 7.03 1.81 5.26
CA ALA A 185 5.60 2.09 5.16
C ALA A 185 4.85 1.78 6.47
N TRP A 186 5.37 0.84 7.25
CA TRP A 186 4.89 0.46 8.58
C TRP A 186 6.03 0.14 9.55
N ASP A 187 5.71 -0.58 10.63
CA ASP A 187 6.65 -1.05 11.64
C ASP A 187 7.44 -2.25 11.10
N TYR A 188 8.75 -2.05 10.87
CA TYR A 188 9.62 -3.07 10.29
C TYR A 188 9.65 -4.33 11.15
N GLU A 189 9.52 -4.18 12.46
CA GLU A 189 9.46 -5.27 13.43
C GLU A 189 8.24 -6.19 13.25
N ARG A 190 7.21 -5.72 12.54
CA ARG A 190 6.02 -6.51 12.18
C ARG A 190 6.13 -7.14 10.80
N LEU A 191 7.11 -6.77 9.98
CA LEU A 191 7.24 -7.20 8.59
C LEU A 191 8.45 -8.14 8.41
N PRO A 192 8.38 -9.14 7.51
CA PRO A 192 7.22 -9.53 6.71
C PRO A 192 6.12 -10.22 7.54
N CYS A 193 4.86 -10.11 7.10
CA CYS A 193 3.72 -10.73 7.79
C CYS A 193 2.62 -11.25 6.86
N LYS A 194 1.65 -11.95 7.44
CA LYS A 194 0.39 -12.34 6.81
C LYS A 194 -0.67 -11.26 7.02
N CYS A 195 -1.77 -11.37 6.27
CA CYS A 195 -2.87 -10.40 6.29
C CYS A 195 -3.51 -10.20 7.68
N ASP A 196 -3.57 -11.23 8.51
CA ASP A 196 -4.14 -11.19 9.87
C ASP A 196 -3.41 -10.19 10.77
N VAL A 197 -2.08 -10.22 10.78
CA VAL A 197 -1.24 -9.27 11.53
C VAL A 197 -1.51 -7.83 11.07
N MET A 198 -1.66 -7.62 9.76
CA MET A 198 -1.94 -6.31 9.22
C MET A 198 -3.34 -5.83 9.61
N TYR A 199 -4.38 -6.66 9.50
CA TYR A 199 -5.73 -6.28 9.92
C TYR A 199 -5.85 -6.01 11.41
N GLU A 200 -5.06 -6.69 12.23
CA GLU A 200 -5.08 -6.50 13.68
C GLU A 200 -4.49 -5.14 14.06
N HIS A 201 -3.33 -4.76 13.47
CA HIS A 201 -2.52 -3.67 14.00
C HIS A 201 -2.36 -2.46 13.07
N TRP A 202 -2.66 -2.59 11.77
CA TRP A 202 -2.44 -1.49 10.82
C TRP A 202 -3.27 -0.26 11.22
N PHE A 203 -2.58 0.88 11.26
CA PHE A 203 -3.20 2.18 11.51
C PHE A 203 -3.84 2.35 12.90
N ARG A 204 -3.54 1.46 13.85
CA ARG A 204 -3.93 1.57 15.26
C ARG A 204 -2.85 2.30 16.04
N SER A 205 -3.21 3.43 16.65
CA SER A 205 -2.28 4.25 17.43
C SER A 205 -1.74 3.54 18.66
N GLU A 206 -2.58 2.71 19.29
CA GLU A 206 -2.30 1.93 20.50
C GLU A 206 -1.31 0.80 20.27
N ASP A 207 -1.18 0.35 19.01
CA ASP A 207 -0.29 -0.73 18.60
C ASP A 207 0.97 -0.23 17.90
N ALA A 208 1.10 1.09 17.72
CA ALA A 208 2.26 1.69 17.08
C ALA A 208 3.50 1.47 17.95
N LEU A 209 4.57 0.93 17.35
CA LEU A 209 5.83 0.69 18.07
C LEU A 209 6.65 1.97 18.27
N ASN A 210 6.24 3.07 17.64
CA ASN A 210 6.86 4.38 17.73
C ASN A 210 5.79 5.45 17.99
N GLU A 211 6.05 6.31 18.98
CA GLU A 211 5.17 7.43 19.36
C GLU A 211 4.82 8.35 18.18
N ASP A 212 5.79 8.73 17.35
CA ASP A 212 5.58 9.58 16.17
C ASP A 212 4.59 8.95 15.17
N LYS A 213 4.66 7.61 15.01
CA LYS A 213 3.71 6.87 14.16
C LYS A 213 2.33 6.81 14.80
N GLY A 214 2.25 6.56 16.10
CA GLY A 214 0.99 6.57 16.85
C GLY A 214 0.28 7.93 16.79
N GLU A 215 1.02 9.02 16.95
CA GLU A 215 0.53 10.38 16.76
C GLU A 215 0.10 10.64 15.32
N TRP A 216 0.84 10.14 14.34
CA TRP A 216 0.48 10.27 12.93
C TRP A 216 -0.83 9.54 12.59
N TYR A 217 -1.01 8.30 13.09
CA TYR A 217 -2.27 7.56 12.94
C TYR A 217 -3.44 8.31 13.58
N THR A 218 -3.26 8.80 14.81
CA THR A 218 -4.27 9.60 15.51
C THR A 218 -4.71 10.81 14.69
N ARG A 219 -3.73 11.60 14.20
CA ARG A 219 -4.02 12.77 13.35
C ARG A 219 -4.74 12.38 12.06
N CYS A 220 -4.39 11.24 11.46
CA CYS A 220 -5.07 10.78 10.26
C CYS A 220 -6.53 10.40 10.56
N ILE A 221 -6.81 9.64 11.62
CA ILE A 221 -8.18 9.29 12.02
C ILE A 221 -9.02 10.54 12.29
N GLU A 222 -8.46 11.53 13.00
CA GLU A 222 -9.11 12.82 13.22
C GLU A 222 -9.37 13.58 11.91
N GLY A 223 -8.40 13.57 10.99
CA GLY A 223 -8.55 14.12 9.64
C GLY A 223 -9.72 13.49 8.88
N ILE A 224 -9.79 12.16 8.84
CA ILE A 224 -10.90 11.42 8.21
C ILE A 224 -12.23 11.83 8.86
N ARG A 225 -12.29 11.88 10.19
CA ARG A 225 -13.51 12.26 10.92
C ARG A 225 -13.99 13.66 10.54
N ASN A 226 -13.07 14.63 10.49
CA ASN A 226 -13.39 16.02 10.19
C ASN A 226 -13.85 16.18 8.74
N GLU A 227 -13.15 15.58 7.79
CA GLU A 227 -13.54 15.59 6.38
C GLU A 227 -14.91 14.92 6.16
N ASN A 228 -15.16 13.77 6.79
CA ASN A 228 -16.43 13.05 6.67
C ASN A 228 -17.62 13.87 7.19
N LYS A 229 -17.44 14.58 8.32
CA LYS A 229 -18.46 15.50 8.85
C LYS A 229 -18.78 16.63 7.86
N ILE A 230 -17.75 17.26 7.29
CA ILE A 230 -17.92 18.34 6.32
C ILE A 230 -18.71 17.87 5.09
N ARG A 231 -18.40 16.67 4.58
CA ARG A 231 -19.09 16.09 3.42
C ARG A 231 -20.55 15.77 3.73
N THR A 232 -20.80 15.08 4.84
CA THR A 232 -22.15 14.74 5.29
C THR A 232 -23.03 15.99 5.40
N SER A 233 -22.50 17.09 5.95
CA SER A 233 -23.22 18.37 6.03
C SER A 233 -23.50 18.98 4.64
N ARG A 234 -22.54 18.95 3.72
CA ARG A 234 -22.73 19.45 2.34
C ARG A 234 -23.79 18.67 1.58
N ASP A 235 -23.85 17.36 1.78
CA ASP A 235 -24.86 16.53 1.12
C ASP A 235 -26.25 16.78 1.68
N GLN A 236 -26.38 17.01 2.99
CA GLN A 236 -27.64 17.45 3.59
C GLN A 236 -28.11 18.81 3.06
N GLU A 237 -27.21 19.78 2.89
CA GLU A 237 -27.54 21.10 2.32
C GLU A 237 -27.96 21.01 0.83
N ARG A 238 -27.31 20.14 0.04
CA ARG A 238 -27.69 19.91 -1.38
C ARG A 238 -29.06 19.26 -1.53
N LEU A 239 -29.47 18.44 -0.56
CA LEU A 239 -30.76 17.74 -0.56
C LEU A 239 -31.92 18.60 -0.04
N THR A 240 -31.65 19.75 0.60
CA THR A 240 -32.69 20.72 0.98
C THR A 240 -32.97 21.71 -0.16
N PRO A 241 -34.18 21.73 -0.76
CA PRO A 241 -34.51 22.72 -1.77
C PRO A 241 -34.45 24.12 -1.18
N SER A 242 -33.74 25.04 -1.86
CA SER A 242 -33.76 26.48 -1.59
C SER A 242 -35.21 26.98 -1.48
N GLN A 243 -35.68 27.20 -0.25
CA GLN A 243 -36.95 27.87 0.03
C GLN A 243 -36.80 29.39 -0.12
N HIS A 244 -36.27 29.88 -1.23
CA HIS A 244 -36.28 31.31 -1.55
C HIS A 244 -36.55 31.57 -3.03
N SER A 245 -37.82 31.47 -3.40
CA SER A 245 -38.39 32.17 -4.57
C SER A 245 -39.92 32.21 -4.46
N SER A 246 -40.45 32.92 -3.47
CA SER A 246 -41.86 33.37 -3.50
C SER A 246 -42.02 34.63 -2.67
N PHE A 247 -41.60 35.78 -3.19
CA PHE A 247 -42.18 37.08 -2.85
C PHE A 247 -41.85 38.07 -3.97
N ARG A 248 -42.69 38.08 -5.00
CA ARG A 248 -43.00 39.25 -5.82
C ARG A 248 -44.46 39.14 -6.22
N GLU A 249 -45.32 39.72 -5.41
CA GLU A 249 -46.56 40.37 -5.85
C GLU A 249 -46.41 41.87 -5.57
#